data_AF-A0AAJ3P1Y9-F1
#
_entry.id   AF-A0AAJ3P1Y9-F1
#
_cell.length_a   1.000
_cell.length_b   1.000
_cell.length_c   1.000
_cell.angle_alpha   90.00
_cell.angle_beta   90.00
_cell.angle_gamma   90.00
#
_symmetry.space_group_name_H-M   'P 1'
#
loop_
_entity.id
_entity.type
_entity.pdbx_description
1 polymer ?
#
loop_
_entity_poly.entity_id
_entity_poly.type
_entity_poly.pdbx_seq_one_letter_code
_entity_poly.pdbx_strand_id
1 'polypeptide(L)'
;MSHQDELPLPGVSEVDEVKRQWLQGMRHTGDTVSEDIAEPEPTDVLAEFIRQHSVAGQLVARGVFLSPPYSVAEEDLSVFLEGIKQNGDYADIACITGTHDDYYYSTQAMSENYAAMSLQVVEQDICRAIAHVVRFECQTYPRPYKVAMLRQAPYYFQDAQIEAAIAAMDVAPEYADIRQVESSTAVLYLFSERYMSYGKAYGLCEWFEVEQFQNP
;
A
#
# COMPACT_ATOMS: atom_id res chain seq x y z
N MET A 1 -26.49 24.17 -27.19
CA MET A 1 -25.77 23.21 -28.04
C MET A 1 -24.56 22.78 -27.23
N SER A 2 -24.61 21.57 -26.69
CA SER A 2 -23.56 20.99 -25.84
C SER A 2 -22.32 20.71 -26.69
N HIS A 3 -21.16 21.20 -26.26
CA HIS A 3 -19.87 20.68 -26.69
C HIS A 3 -19.30 19.91 -25.50
N GLN A 4 -19.28 18.58 -25.62
CA GLN A 4 -18.46 17.71 -24.78
C GLN A 4 -17.08 17.65 -25.45
N ASP A 5 -16.05 18.11 -24.76
CA ASP A 5 -14.66 17.81 -25.08
C ASP A 5 -14.37 16.38 -24.61
N GLU A 6 -14.22 15.46 -25.56
CA GLU A 6 -13.63 14.15 -25.32
C GLU A 6 -12.11 14.30 -25.25
N LEU A 7 -11.55 14.08 -24.05
CA LEU A 7 -10.11 13.94 -23.84
C LEU A 7 -9.63 12.59 -24.40
N PRO A 8 -8.49 12.52 -25.10
CA PRO A 8 -7.98 11.29 -25.67
C PRO A 8 -7.45 10.37 -24.56
N LEU A 9 -7.94 9.13 -24.53
CA LEU A 9 -7.45 8.07 -23.64
C LEU A 9 -5.96 7.77 -23.94
N PRO A 10 -5.14 7.52 -22.90
CA PRO A 10 -3.74 7.15 -23.11
C PRO A 10 -3.65 5.82 -23.84
N GLY A 11 -2.80 5.78 -24.86
CA GLY A 11 -2.61 4.65 -25.76
C GLY A 11 -2.36 3.35 -25.01
N VAL A 12 -3.18 2.35 -25.35
CA VAL A 12 -2.98 0.96 -24.98
C VAL A 12 -1.59 0.55 -25.50
N SER A 13 -0.69 0.20 -24.57
CA SER A 13 0.66 -0.29 -24.87
C SER A 13 0.58 -1.53 -25.78
N GLU A 14 1.42 -1.59 -26.82
CA GLU A 14 1.57 -2.75 -27.73
C GLU A 14 1.77 -4.10 -26.99
N VAL A 15 2.26 -4.04 -25.74
CA VAL A 15 2.47 -5.22 -24.88
C VAL A 15 1.14 -5.88 -24.46
N ASP A 16 0.04 -5.12 -24.45
CA ASP A 16 -1.30 -5.57 -24.06
C ASP A 16 -1.98 -6.35 -25.21
N GLU A 17 -1.66 -6.05 -26.47
CA GLU A 17 -2.23 -6.74 -27.63
C GLU A 17 -1.68 -8.16 -27.80
N VAL A 18 -0.37 -8.36 -27.56
CA VAL A 18 0.27 -9.68 -27.63
C VAL A 18 -0.29 -10.62 -26.55
N LYS A 19 -0.51 -10.10 -25.33
CA LYS A 19 -1.12 -10.85 -24.23
C LYS A 19 -2.60 -11.17 -24.47
N ARG A 20 -3.35 -10.23 -25.08
CA ARG A 20 -4.75 -10.44 -25.49
C ARG A 20 -4.89 -11.49 -26.60
N GLN A 21 -3.96 -11.53 -27.56
CA GLN A 21 -3.95 -12.55 -28.61
C GLN A 21 -3.65 -13.94 -28.04
N TRP A 22 -2.76 -14.07 -27.05
CA TRP A 22 -2.49 -15.34 -26.37
C TRP A 22 -3.71 -15.87 -25.60
N LEU A 23 -4.41 -15.01 -24.84
CA LEU A 23 -5.65 -15.39 -24.13
C LEU A 23 -6.81 -15.76 -25.08
N GLN A 24 -6.86 -15.16 -26.27
CA GLN A 24 -7.83 -15.55 -27.32
C GLN A 24 -7.44 -16.86 -28.01
N GLY A 25 -6.15 -17.18 -28.09
CA GLY A 25 -5.60 -18.43 -28.62
C GLY A 25 -6.08 -19.68 -27.87
N MET A 26 -6.36 -19.56 -26.57
CA MET A 26 -6.97 -20.64 -25.78
C MET A 26 -8.36 -21.08 -26.30
N ARG A 27 -9.01 -20.30 -27.16
CA ARG A 27 -10.32 -20.66 -27.77
C ARG A 27 -10.22 -21.43 -29.09
N HIS A 28 -9.02 -21.57 -29.67
CA HIS A 28 -8.84 -22.29 -30.93
C HIS A 28 -7.72 -23.32 -30.82
N THR A 29 -8.06 -24.50 -30.34
CA THR A 29 -7.31 -25.72 -30.63
C THR A 29 -7.47 -26.06 -32.11
N GLY A 30 -6.42 -25.80 -32.89
CA GLY A 30 -6.37 -26.14 -34.31
C GLY A 30 -5.05 -25.77 -34.98
N ASP A 31 -4.03 -26.60 -34.75
CA ASP A 31 -2.88 -26.92 -35.63
C ASP A 31 -1.93 -25.80 -36.12
N THR A 32 -0.68 -25.78 -35.61
CA THR A 32 0.62 -26.03 -36.31
C THR A 32 1.85 -25.22 -35.81
N VAL A 33 2.75 -25.95 -35.13
CA VAL A 33 4.26 -25.98 -35.14
C VAL A 33 5.14 -24.78 -34.68
N SER A 34 5.75 -24.99 -33.48
CA SER A 34 7.18 -24.83 -33.06
C SER A 34 7.77 -23.47 -32.64
N GLU A 35 7.75 -23.22 -31.32
CA GLU A 35 8.93 -23.13 -30.44
C GLU A 35 8.47 -23.65 -29.05
N ASP A 36 9.19 -24.60 -28.44
CA ASP A 36 8.89 -25.12 -27.09
C ASP A 36 9.16 -24.04 -26.02
N ILE A 37 8.36 -22.98 -26.02
CA ILE A 37 8.18 -22.15 -24.84
C ILE A 37 7.19 -22.92 -23.98
N ALA A 38 7.68 -23.69 -23.01
CA ALA A 38 6.82 -24.22 -21.97
C ALA A 38 6.03 -23.05 -21.38
N GLU A 39 4.70 -23.14 -21.42
CA GLU A 39 3.85 -22.10 -20.84
C GLU A 39 4.21 -21.99 -19.35
N PRO A 40 4.47 -20.77 -18.83
CA PRO A 40 4.88 -20.61 -17.45
C PRO A 40 3.77 -21.13 -16.53
N GLU A 41 4.15 -21.85 -15.48
CA GLU A 41 3.20 -22.38 -14.50
C GLU A 41 2.39 -21.21 -13.89
N PRO A 42 1.06 -21.36 -13.69
CA PRO A 42 0.22 -20.27 -13.17
C PRO A 42 0.73 -19.64 -11.87
N THR A 43 1.32 -20.45 -11.00
CA THR A 43 1.94 -20.03 -9.73
C THR A 43 3.13 -19.09 -9.96
N ASP A 44 3.96 -19.35 -10.98
CA ASP A 44 5.10 -18.50 -11.33
C ASP A 44 4.64 -17.15 -11.85
N VAL A 45 3.61 -17.16 -12.70
CA VAL A 45 3.00 -15.93 -13.23
C VAL A 45 2.43 -15.08 -12.09
N LEU A 46 1.75 -15.70 -11.13
CA LEU A 46 1.18 -15.03 -9.96
C LEU A 46 2.26 -14.42 -9.06
N ALA A 47 3.30 -15.19 -8.72
CA ALA A 47 4.40 -14.71 -7.89
C ALA A 47 5.17 -13.56 -8.58
N GLU A 48 5.42 -13.67 -9.88
CA GLU A 48 6.09 -12.62 -10.65
C GLU A 48 5.25 -11.34 -10.75
N PHE A 49 3.93 -11.47 -10.91
CA PHE A 49 3.02 -10.32 -10.85
C PHE A 49 3.11 -9.59 -9.51
N ILE A 50 3.11 -10.33 -8.38
CA ILE A 50 3.26 -9.76 -7.04
C ILE A 50 4.62 -9.05 -6.90
N ARG A 51 5.71 -9.65 -7.38
CA ARG A 51 7.06 -9.05 -7.34
C ARG A 51 7.11 -7.74 -8.10
N GLN A 52 6.58 -7.71 -9.32
CA GLN A 52 6.56 -6.50 -10.16
C GLN A 52 5.80 -5.35 -9.50
N HIS A 53 4.62 -5.63 -8.93
CA HIS A 53 3.87 -4.62 -8.18
C HIS A 53 4.60 -4.16 -6.91
N SER A 54 5.29 -5.08 -6.23
CA SER A 54 6.07 -4.74 -5.04
C SER A 54 7.23 -3.81 -5.34
N VAL A 55 7.91 -4.00 -6.48
CA VAL A 55 8.95 -3.07 -6.98
C VAL A 55 8.38 -1.67 -7.24
N ALA A 56 7.12 -1.58 -7.67
CA ALA A 56 6.40 -0.31 -7.82
C ALA A 56 5.86 0.26 -6.50
N GLY A 57 6.11 -0.38 -5.35
CA GLY A 57 5.61 0.04 -4.04
C GLY A 57 4.13 -0.28 -3.80
N GLN A 58 3.54 -1.20 -4.57
CA GLN A 58 2.12 -1.54 -4.53
C GLN A 58 1.89 -2.92 -3.90
N LEU A 59 0.80 -3.03 -3.14
CA LEU A 59 0.25 -4.31 -2.70
C LEU A 59 -0.66 -4.88 -3.79
N VAL A 60 -0.73 -6.21 -3.86
CA VAL A 60 -1.66 -6.91 -4.75
C VAL A 60 -2.79 -7.54 -3.92
N ALA A 61 -4.00 -7.02 -4.07
CA ALA A 61 -5.18 -7.61 -3.44
C ALA A 61 -5.55 -8.95 -4.11
N ARG A 62 -5.93 -9.95 -3.33
CA ARG A 62 -6.41 -11.25 -3.82
C ARG A 62 -7.52 -11.09 -4.86
N GLY A 63 -8.46 -10.18 -4.60
CA GLY A 63 -9.62 -9.92 -5.45
C GLY A 63 -9.30 -9.42 -6.86
N VAL A 64 -8.08 -8.93 -7.11
CA VAL A 64 -7.61 -8.56 -8.46
C VAL A 64 -7.66 -9.76 -9.39
N PHE A 65 -7.27 -10.95 -8.93
CA PHE A 65 -7.24 -12.16 -9.76
C PHE A 65 -8.63 -12.75 -10.01
N LEU A 66 -9.57 -12.52 -9.10
CA LEU A 66 -10.95 -13.01 -9.19
C LEU A 66 -11.81 -12.18 -10.15
N SER A 67 -11.39 -10.93 -10.40
CA SER A 67 -12.14 -9.99 -11.21
C SER A 67 -11.63 -9.95 -12.65
N PRO A 68 -12.43 -9.48 -13.63
CA PRO A 68 -11.91 -9.17 -14.96
C PRO A 68 -10.74 -8.18 -14.89
N PRO A 69 -9.70 -8.35 -15.72
CA PRO A 69 -9.63 -9.24 -16.89
C PRO A 69 -9.22 -10.69 -16.58
N TYR A 70 -8.80 -11.00 -15.36
CA TYR A 70 -8.20 -12.30 -15.02
C TYR A 70 -9.26 -13.38 -14.77
N SER A 71 -10.27 -13.09 -13.94
CA SER A 71 -11.40 -14.00 -13.64
C SER A 71 -10.98 -15.43 -13.29
N VAL A 72 -9.89 -15.58 -12.54
CA VAL A 72 -9.43 -16.88 -12.02
C VAL A 72 -10.48 -17.42 -11.05
N ALA A 73 -10.79 -18.71 -11.13
CA ALA A 73 -11.73 -19.34 -10.19
C ALA A 73 -11.15 -19.30 -8.77
N GLU A 74 -12.03 -19.11 -7.77
CA GLU A 74 -11.63 -19.01 -6.36
C GLU A 74 -10.88 -20.26 -5.88
N GLU A 75 -11.29 -21.44 -6.35
CA GLU A 75 -10.69 -22.72 -6.01
C GLU A 75 -9.26 -22.81 -6.57
N ASP A 76 -9.06 -22.44 -7.83
CA ASP A 76 -7.76 -22.47 -8.50
C ASP A 76 -6.81 -21.44 -7.86
N LEU A 77 -7.27 -20.21 -7.63
CA LEU A 77 -6.48 -19.17 -6.98
C LEU A 77 -6.04 -19.59 -5.57
N SER A 78 -6.92 -20.25 -4.82
CA SER A 78 -6.59 -20.78 -3.50
C SER A 78 -5.48 -21.83 -3.56
N VAL A 79 -5.53 -22.73 -4.56
CA VAL A 79 -4.49 -23.72 -4.79
C VAL A 79 -3.16 -23.06 -5.14
N PHE A 80 -3.15 -22.06 -6.03
CA PHE A 80 -1.93 -21.35 -6.42
C PHE A 80 -1.28 -20.62 -5.24
N LEU A 81 -2.08 -19.90 -4.43
CA LEU A 81 -1.57 -19.15 -3.27
C LEU A 81 -1.08 -20.05 -2.15
N GLU A 82 -1.74 -21.19 -1.92
CA GLU A 82 -1.23 -22.19 -0.98
C GLU A 82 0.05 -22.86 -1.52
N GLY A 83 0.15 -23.07 -2.83
CA GLY A 83 1.37 -23.51 -3.51
C GLY A 83 2.53 -22.53 -3.31
N ILE A 84 2.28 -21.22 -3.46
CA ILE A 84 3.25 -20.15 -3.16
C ILE A 84 3.75 -20.27 -1.72
N LYS A 85 2.82 -20.42 -0.77
CA LYS A 85 3.15 -20.49 0.66
C LYS A 85 3.97 -21.72 1.04
N GLN A 86 3.75 -22.85 0.38
CA GLN A 86 4.41 -24.12 0.70
C GLN A 86 5.74 -24.33 -0.03
N ASN A 87 5.98 -23.64 -1.15
CA ASN A 87 7.21 -23.77 -1.92
C ASN A 87 8.25 -22.69 -1.54
N GLY A 88 9.45 -23.14 -1.17
CA GLY A 88 10.57 -22.27 -0.80
C GLY A 88 11.06 -21.36 -1.93
N ASP A 89 10.77 -21.67 -3.20
CA ASP A 89 11.10 -20.81 -4.35
C ASP A 89 10.34 -19.47 -4.33
N TYR A 90 9.26 -19.37 -3.54
CA TYR A 90 8.47 -18.15 -3.34
C TYR A 90 8.52 -17.64 -1.90
N ALA A 91 9.56 -17.99 -1.14
CA ALA A 91 9.71 -17.57 0.26
C ALA A 91 9.74 -16.04 0.45
N ASP A 92 9.96 -15.27 -0.62
CA ASP A 92 9.87 -13.82 -0.59
C ASP A 92 8.43 -13.28 -0.59
N ILE A 93 7.45 -14.05 -1.06
CA ILE A 93 6.05 -13.60 -1.15
C ILE A 93 5.38 -13.70 0.22
N ALA A 94 5.01 -12.55 0.76
CA ALA A 94 4.32 -12.40 2.03
C ALA A 94 2.86 -11.98 1.82
N CYS A 95 2.03 -12.22 2.83
CA CYS A 95 0.62 -11.89 2.86
C CYS A 95 0.29 -11.07 4.11
N ILE A 96 -0.52 -10.02 3.95
CA ILE A 96 -1.13 -9.26 5.06
C ILE A 96 -2.63 -9.31 4.90
N THR A 97 -3.33 -9.81 5.92
CA THR A 97 -4.79 -9.80 5.96
C THR A 97 -5.27 -8.42 6.37
N GLY A 98 -5.99 -7.77 5.44
CA GLY A 98 -6.70 -6.53 5.68
C GLY A 98 -8.10 -6.75 6.25
N THR A 99 -8.87 -5.67 6.34
CA THR A 99 -10.29 -5.71 6.70
C THR A 99 -11.19 -6.10 5.53
N HIS A 100 -10.77 -5.81 4.30
CA HIS A 100 -11.54 -6.06 3.08
C HIS A 100 -11.03 -7.24 2.26
N ASP A 101 -9.72 -7.48 2.27
CA ASP A 101 -9.09 -8.50 1.44
C ASP A 101 -7.76 -8.98 2.05
N ASP A 102 -7.18 -10.04 1.47
CA ASP A 102 -5.79 -10.42 1.66
C ASP A 102 -4.91 -9.74 0.62
N TYR A 103 -3.76 -9.23 1.06
CA TYR A 103 -2.85 -8.45 0.23
C TYR A 103 -1.46 -9.09 0.18
N TYR A 104 -0.92 -9.24 -1.02
CA TYR A 104 0.35 -9.90 -1.26
C TYR A 104 1.43 -8.90 -1.70
N TYR A 105 2.66 -9.16 -1.27
CA TYR A 105 3.84 -8.39 -1.65
C TYR A 105 5.11 -9.24 -1.56
N SER A 106 6.18 -8.83 -2.22
CA SER A 106 7.50 -9.44 -2.12
C SER A 106 8.37 -8.68 -1.11
N THR A 107 8.88 -9.42 -0.14
CA THR A 107 9.82 -8.94 0.89
C THR A 107 11.19 -8.56 0.34
N GLN A 108 11.50 -8.93 -0.91
CA GLN A 108 12.72 -8.48 -1.60
C GLN A 108 12.66 -7.01 -2.01
N ALA A 109 11.46 -6.50 -2.32
CA ALA A 109 11.25 -5.14 -2.80
C ALA A 109 10.61 -4.21 -1.75
N MET A 110 9.83 -4.77 -0.82
CA MET A 110 9.04 -4.01 0.14
C MET A 110 9.23 -4.54 1.56
N SER A 111 9.50 -3.63 2.51
CA SER A 111 9.58 -3.99 3.93
C SER A 111 8.19 -4.22 4.52
N GLU A 112 8.12 -5.04 5.57
CA GLU A 112 6.87 -5.29 6.31
C GLU A 112 6.21 -3.99 6.80
N ASN A 113 7.01 -3.03 7.30
CA ASN A 113 6.46 -1.74 7.74
C ASN A 113 5.88 -0.93 6.57
N TYR A 114 6.55 -0.92 5.41
CA TYR A 114 6.01 -0.22 4.25
C TYR A 114 4.72 -0.88 3.76
N ALA A 115 4.67 -2.22 3.73
CA ALA A 115 3.46 -2.97 3.38
C ALA A 115 2.30 -2.67 4.36
N ALA A 116 2.57 -2.63 5.66
CA ALA A 116 1.57 -2.26 6.67
C ALA A 116 1.06 -0.83 6.49
N MET A 117 1.93 0.13 6.14
CA MET A 117 1.52 1.51 5.82
C MET A 117 0.66 1.56 4.54
N SER A 118 1.10 0.88 3.47
CA SER A 118 0.38 0.82 2.20
C SER A 118 -1.00 0.16 2.32
N LEU A 119 -1.14 -0.85 3.18
CA LEU A 119 -2.42 -1.51 3.44
C LEU A 119 -3.47 -0.50 3.92
N GLN A 120 -3.12 0.37 4.85
CA GLN A 120 -4.06 1.37 5.38
C GLN A 120 -4.53 2.35 4.32
N VAL A 121 -3.67 2.64 3.33
CA VAL A 121 -3.99 3.51 2.20
C VAL A 121 -4.93 2.81 1.23
N VAL A 122 -4.66 1.55 0.90
CA VAL A 122 -5.49 0.75 -0.01
C VAL A 122 -6.89 0.53 0.57
N GLU A 123 -7.00 0.32 1.88
CA GLU A 123 -8.30 0.17 2.57
C GLU A 123 -8.98 1.50 2.91
N GLN A 124 -8.35 2.65 2.61
CA GLN A 124 -8.85 4.00 2.89
C GLN A 124 -9.24 4.25 4.36
N ASP A 125 -8.64 3.51 5.31
CA ASP A 125 -8.84 3.72 6.75
C ASP A 125 -7.83 4.74 7.27
N ILE A 126 -8.14 6.02 7.08
CA ILE A 126 -7.23 7.14 7.38
C ILE A 126 -6.95 7.24 8.88
N CYS A 127 -7.96 7.04 9.74
CA CYS A 127 -7.76 7.09 11.19
C CYS A 127 -6.78 5.99 11.64
N ARG A 128 -6.95 4.77 11.12
CA ARG A 128 -6.05 3.66 11.42
C ARG A 128 -4.66 3.87 10.84
N ALA A 129 -4.54 4.45 9.63
CA ALA A 129 -3.27 4.84 9.02
C ALA A 129 -2.48 5.80 9.92
N ILE A 130 -3.15 6.87 10.38
CA ILE A 130 -2.55 7.87 11.28
C ILE A 130 -2.14 7.22 12.59
N ALA A 131 -3.04 6.47 13.23
CA ALA A 131 -2.72 5.83 14.51
C ALA A 131 -1.56 4.83 14.39
N HIS A 132 -1.50 4.07 13.29
CA HIS A 132 -0.43 3.12 13.02
C HIS A 132 0.93 3.82 12.92
N VAL A 133 1.06 4.82 12.05
CA VAL A 133 2.34 5.51 11.83
C VAL A 133 2.80 6.28 13.06
N VAL A 134 1.88 6.93 13.78
CA VAL A 134 2.21 7.68 15.00
C VAL A 134 2.71 6.75 16.10
N ARG A 135 2.03 5.61 16.31
CA ARG A 135 2.46 4.61 17.30
C ARG A 135 3.81 4.01 16.93
N PHE A 136 4.00 3.63 15.65
CA PHE A 136 5.24 3.08 15.15
C PHE A 136 6.42 4.06 15.34
N GLU A 137 6.24 5.34 15.00
CA GLU A 137 7.29 6.36 15.11
C GLU A 137 7.66 6.68 16.57
N CYS A 138 6.65 6.71 17.45
CA CYS A 138 6.87 6.91 18.88
C CYS A 138 7.53 5.69 19.55
N GLN A 139 7.23 4.47 19.11
CA GLN A 139 7.77 3.24 19.69
C GLN A 139 9.17 2.90 19.14
N THR A 140 9.36 3.02 17.83
CA THR A 140 10.55 2.53 17.12
C THR A 140 11.65 3.57 17.02
N TYR A 141 11.32 4.85 16.75
CA TYR A 141 12.28 5.95 16.61
C TYR A 141 12.20 7.02 17.71
N PRO A 142 11.50 6.73 18.82
CA PRO A 142 11.07 7.67 19.85
C PRO A 142 10.86 9.14 19.46
N ARG A 143 10.19 9.42 18.33
CA ARG A 143 9.91 10.78 17.83
C ARG A 143 8.42 11.01 17.55
N PRO A 144 7.91 12.26 17.68
CA PRO A 144 6.58 12.61 17.22
C PRO A 144 6.53 12.62 15.69
N TYR A 145 5.35 12.43 15.11
CA TYR A 145 5.13 12.36 13.67
C TYR A 145 4.60 13.67 13.09
N LYS A 146 5.28 14.22 12.09
CA LYS A 146 4.89 15.47 11.43
C LYS A 146 3.68 15.25 10.53
N VAL A 147 2.56 15.94 10.80
CA VAL A 147 1.29 15.75 10.07
C VAL A 147 1.46 15.97 8.56
N ALA A 148 2.31 16.92 8.16
CA ALA A 148 2.61 17.19 6.76
C ALA A 148 3.14 15.98 5.97
N MET A 149 3.70 14.97 6.64
CA MET A 149 4.21 13.74 6.00
C MET A 149 3.09 12.81 5.51
N LEU A 150 1.86 12.95 6.01
CA LEU A 150 0.69 12.20 5.53
C LEU A 150 0.28 12.57 4.09
N ARG A 151 0.81 13.67 3.55
CA ARG A 151 0.64 14.07 2.15
C ARG A 151 1.65 13.44 1.20
N GLN A 152 2.70 12.82 1.75
CA GLN A 152 3.76 12.19 0.99
C GLN A 152 3.48 10.70 0.84
N ALA A 153 4.30 10.02 0.03
CA ALA A 153 4.28 8.57 -0.08
C ALA A 153 4.47 7.90 1.31
N PRO A 154 3.77 6.78 1.59
CA PRO A 154 2.80 6.09 0.74
C PRO A 154 1.36 6.63 0.83
N TYR A 155 1.09 7.65 1.66
CA TYR A 155 -0.26 8.04 2.07
C TYR A 155 -1.03 8.91 1.07
N TYR A 156 -0.40 9.99 0.58
CA TYR A 156 -1.03 10.93 -0.34
C TYR A 156 -2.41 11.47 0.09
N PHE A 157 -2.68 11.53 1.39
CA PHE A 157 -3.94 12.03 1.92
C PHE A 157 -4.06 13.54 1.68
N GLN A 158 -5.28 14.01 1.43
CA GLN A 158 -5.57 15.44 1.30
C GLN A 158 -5.72 16.09 2.67
N ASP A 159 -5.42 17.39 2.77
CA ASP A 159 -5.49 18.13 4.05
C ASP A 159 -6.87 17.98 4.72
N ALA A 160 -7.96 18.13 3.95
CA ALA A 160 -9.32 17.95 4.48
C ALA A 160 -9.60 16.54 5.01
N GLN A 161 -8.99 15.50 4.43
CA GLN A 161 -9.13 14.12 4.90
C GLN A 161 -8.35 13.91 6.21
N ILE A 162 -7.15 14.48 6.30
CA ILE A 162 -6.32 14.43 7.50
C ILE A 162 -7.02 15.15 8.66
N GLU A 163 -7.51 16.36 8.44
CA GLU A 163 -8.25 17.15 9.43
C GLU A 163 -9.50 16.41 9.93
N ALA A 164 -10.30 15.87 9.00
CA ALA A 164 -11.49 15.10 9.35
C ALA A 164 -11.15 13.83 10.16
N ALA A 165 -10.08 13.13 9.79
CA ALA A 165 -9.62 11.94 10.51
C ALA A 165 -9.14 12.29 11.93
N ILE A 166 -8.32 13.33 12.09
CA ILE A 166 -7.86 13.78 13.41
C ILE A 166 -9.05 14.19 14.29
N ALA A 167 -10.04 14.90 13.74
CA ALA A 167 -11.25 15.27 14.46
C ALA A 167 -12.09 14.04 14.87
N ALA A 168 -12.21 13.04 13.98
CA ALA A 168 -12.89 11.78 14.30
C ALA A 168 -12.16 10.97 15.38
N MET A 169 -10.82 10.97 15.35
CA MET A 169 -9.99 10.26 16.33
C MET A 169 -10.13 10.84 17.74
N ASP A 170 -10.39 12.14 17.90
CA ASP A 170 -10.51 12.80 19.22
C ASP A 170 -11.69 12.29 20.06
N VAL A 171 -12.73 11.77 19.41
CA VAL A 171 -13.93 11.23 20.06
C VAL A 171 -14.00 9.70 20.07
N ALA A 172 -13.05 9.03 19.41
CA ALA A 172 -13.01 7.59 19.24
C ALA A 172 -12.09 6.94 20.30
N PRO A 173 -12.62 6.14 21.25
CA PRO A 173 -11.85 5.60 22.37
C PRO A 173 -10.60 4.79 21.98
N GLU A 174 -10.64 4.11 20.84
CA GLU A 174 -9.54 3.31 20.30
C GLU A 174 -8.31 4.15 19.88
N TYR A 175 -8.49 5.46 19.69
CA TYR A 175 -7.46 6.42 19.32
C TYR A 175 -7.14 7.43 20.43
N ALA A 176 -7.67 7.24 21.63
CA ALA A 176 -7.53 8.18 22.75
C ALA A 176 -6.06 8.45 23.19
N ASP A 177 -5.12 7.57 22.81
CA ASP A 177 -3.70 7.80 23.04
C ASP A 177 -3.03 8.75 22.03
N ILE A 178 -3.64 9.01 20.89
CA ILE A 178 -3.07 9.86 19.84
C ILE A 178 -3.37 11.31 20.17
N ARG A 179 -2.32 12.11 20.38
CA ARG A 179 -2.40 13.52 20.80
C ARG A 179 -1.66 14.42 19.85
N GLN A 180 -2.10 15.67 19.80
CA GLN A 180 -1.47 16.75 19.04
C GLN A 180 -0.41 17.46 19.88
N VAL A 181 0.65 17.89 19.21
CA VAL A 181 1.63 18.84 19.74
C VAL A 181 2.04 19.77 18.60
N GLU A 182 2.24 21.04 18.89
CA GLU A 182 2.54 22.06 17.89
C GLU A 182 3.82 22.79 18.26
N SER A 183 4.65 23.08 17.27
CA SER A 183 5.83 23.91 17.47
C SER A 183 5.48 25.38 17.68
N SER A 184 6.42 26.18 18.16
CA SER A 184 6.31 27.64 18.26
C SER A 184 6.16 28.34 16.89
N THR A 185 6.42 27.63 15.80
CA THR A 185 6.20 28.07 14.40
C THR A 185 4.89 27.54 13.80
N ALA A 186 3.99 27.02 14.62
CA ALA A 186 2.69 26.48 14.25
C ALA A 186 2.73 25.23 13.35
N VAL A 187 3.76 24.39 13.51
CA VAL A 187 3.86 23.12 12.78
C VAL A 187 3.28 21.99 13.61
N LEU A 188 2.25 21.33 13.07
CA LEU A 188 1.51 20.29 13.75
C LEU A 188 2.20 18.91 13.67
N TYR A 189 2.30 18.28 14.84
CA TYR A 189 2.77 16.93 15.05
C TYR A 189 1.75 16.11 15.84
N LEU A 190 1.84 14.79 15.70
CA LEU A 190 1.09 13.82 16.47
C LEU A 190 2.03 12.91 17.26
N PHE A 191 1.63 12.48 18.45
CA PHE A 191 2.34 11.48 19.24
C PHE A 191 1.37 10.54 19.94
N SER A 192 1.84 9.36 20.34
CA SER A 192 1.05 8.42 21.14
C SER A 192 1.50 8.46 22.60
N GLU A 193 0.57 8.80 23.51
CA GLU A 193 0.78 8.81 24.96
C GLU A 193 1.14 7.43 25.54
N ARG A 194 0.91 6.35 24.79
CA ARG A 194 1.36 5.00 25.17
C ARG A 194 2.88 4.86 25.18
N TYR A 195 3.58 5.64 24.34
CA TYR A 195 5.01 5.47 24.08
C TYR A 195 5.83 6.75 24.32
N MET A 196 5.18 7.91 24.40
CA MET A 196 5.84 9.21 24.50
C MET A 196 5.06 10.17 25.40
N SER A 197 5.77 10.85 26.32
CA SER A 197 5.17 11.93 27.11
C SER A 197 5.07 13.22 26.30
N TYR A 198 4.08 14.07 26.64
CA TYR A 198 3.91 15.38 26.01
C TYR A 198 5.19 16.22 26.03
N GLY A 199 5.88 16.30 27.17
CA GLY A 199 7.11 17.11 27.29
C GLY A 199 8.23 16.64 26.35
N LYS A 200 8.37 15.33 26.13
CA LYS A 200 9.32 14.78 25.15
C LYS A 200 8.87 15.09 23.71
N ALA A 201 7.58 14.92 23.41
CA ALA A 201 7.03 15.21 22.09
C ALA A 201 7.22 16.69 21.72
N TYR A 202 6.89 17.59 22.65
CA TYR A 202 7.06 19.03 22.48
C TYR A 202 8.53 19.42 22.29
N GLY A 203 9.43 18.94 23.15
CA GLY A 203 10.86 19.24 23.01
C GLY A 203 11.45 18.81 21.67
N LEU A 204 11.07 17.62 21.17
CA LEU A 204 11.51 17.16 19.84
C LEU A 204 10.86 17.95 18.71
N CYS A 205 9.58 18.29 18.83
CA CYS A 205 8.86 19.13 17.87
C CYS A 205 9.52 20.51 17.72
N GLU A 206 9.83 21.18 18.85
CA GLU A 206 10.59 22.44 18.85
C GLU A 206 11.97 22.27 18.21
N TRP A 207 12.68 21.21 18.59
CA TRP A 207 14.03 20.98 18.09
C TRP A 207 14.06 20.81 16.56
N PHE A 208 13.15 19.98 16.01
CA PHE A 208 13.06 19.73 14.57
C PHE A 208 12.68 20.95 13.75
N GLU A 209 11.82 21.83 14.28
CA GLU A 209 11.27 22.95 13.51
C GLU A 209 12.01 24.27 13.74
N VAL A 210 12.74 24.40 14.85
CA VAL A 210 13.34 25.67 15.28
C VAL A 210 14.82 25.51 15.64
N GLU A 211 15.14 24.73 16.67
CA GLU A 211 16.47 24.77 17.30
C GLU A 211 17.57 24.19 16.40
N GLN A 212 17.29 23.13 15.63
CA GLN A 212 18.27 22.51 14.73
C GLN A 212 18.79 23.51 13.67
N PHE A 213 17.94 24.41 13.18
CA PHE A 213 18.35 25.42 12.21
C PHE A 213 19.11 26.60 12.84
N GLN A 214 18.94 26.80 14.15
CA GLN A 214 19.64 27.83 14.91
C GLN A 214 21.02 27.34 15.42
N ASN A 215 21.22 26.02 15.53
CA ASN A 215 22.45 25.41 15.99
C ASN A 215 22.82 24.16 15.15
N PRO A 216 23.32 24.35 13.91
CA PRO A 216 23.59 23.29 12.95
C PRO A 216 24.79 22.39 13.29
#